data_AF-A0A1B6GY66-F1
#
_entry.id   AF-A0A1B6GY66-F1
#
_cell.length_a   1.000
_cell.length_b   1.000
_cell.length_c   1.000
_cell.angle_alpha   90.00
_cell.angle_beta   90.00
_cell.angle_gamma   90.00
#
_symmetry.space_group_name_H-M   'P 1'
#
loop_
_entity.id
_entity.type
_entity.pdbx_description
1 polymer ?
#
loop_
_entity_poly.entity_id
_entity_poly.type
_entity_poly.pdbx_seq_one_letter_code
_entity_poly.pdbx_strand_id
1 'polypeptide(L)'
;MEFQDLSDLSPVQNGSARKRKRLGRMSEVKKKLNLTSHEMGNDCQCSLKCFDTIPAESRKAILKEFNTMASVDIQNSYLCGLIAVLPVARRRPRNVEGARQ
;
A
#
# COMPACT_ATOMS: atom_id res chain seq x y z
N MET A 1 -15.12 23.43 61.23
CA MET A 1 -13.99 22.48 61.08
C MET A 1 -14.15 21.91 59.68
N GLU A 2 -13.30 22.41 58.79
CA GLU A 2 -13.36 22.33 57.34
C GLU A 2 -13.24 20.87 56.86
N PHE A 3 -14.18 20.40 56.04
CA PHE A 3 -14.06 19.13 55.32
C PHE A 3 -13.72 19.46 53.87
N GLN A 4 -12.43 19.39 53.55
CA GLN A 4 -11.87 19.74 52.24
C GLN A 4 -12.27 18.75 51.14
N ASP A 5 -12.44 19.32 49.95
CA ASP A 5 -12.99 18.76 48.73
C ASP A 5 -12.34 17.45 48.24
N LEU A 6 -13.21 16.49 47.92
CA LEU A 6 -12.91 15.27 47.15
C LEU A 6 -12.80 15.58 45.65
N SER A 7 -11.85 16.44 45.27
CA SER A 7 -11.61 16.80 43.88
C SER A 7 -10.13 16.72 43.51
N ASP A 8 -9.53 15.53 43.62
CA ASP A 8 -8.35 15.25 42.79
C ASP A 8 -8.10 13.74 42.60
N LEU A 9 -8.97 13.10 41.80
CA LEU A 9 -8.61 11.85 41.13
C LEU A 9 -8.39 12.16 39.65
N SER A 10 -7.23 12.75 39.36
CA SER A 10 -6.75 12.86 37.98
C SER A 10 -6.71 11.48 37.31
N PRO A 11 -7.16 11.33 36.04
CA PRO A 11 -7.06 10.05 35.34
C PRO A 11 -5.59 9.70 35.11
N VAL A 12 -5.16 8.55 35.63
CA VAL A 12 -3.87 7.95 35.28
C VAL A 12 -3.81 7.82 33.76
N GLN A 13 -2.91 8.56 33.11
CA GLN A 13 -2.66 8.43 31.70
C GLN A 13 -2.07 7.04 31.44
N ASN A 14 -2.91 6.13 30.94
CA ASN A 14 -2.46 4.89 30.35
C ASN A 14 -1.59 5.22 29.13
N GLY A 15 -0.28 5.31 29.34
CA GLY A 15 0.69 5.25 28.25
C GLY A 15 0.35 4.05 27.38
N SER A 16 0.23 4.25 26.07
CA SER A 16 -0.28 3.22 25.15
C SER A 16 0.58 1.97 25.25
N ALA A 17 0.09 0.98 26.00
CA ALA A 17 0.75 -0.31 26.13
C ALA A 17 0.89 -0.87 24.73
N ARG A 18 2.13 -1.11 24.28
CA ARG A 18 2.39 -1.65 22.94
C ARG A 18 1.61 -2.94 22.81
N LYS A 19 0.67 -2.97 21.86
CA LYS A 19 -0.17 -4.14 21.59
C LYS A 19 0.72 -5.37 21.46
N ARG A 20 0.47 -6.38 22.29
CA ARG A 20 1.27 -7.62 22.32
C ARG A 20 1.31 -8.23 20.92
N LYS A 21 2.51 -8.50 20.41
CA LYS A 21 2.70 -9.14 19.11
C LYS A 21 2.03 -10.52 19.15
N ARG A 22 1.17 -10.81 18.16
CA ARG A 22 0.63 -12.16 17.97
C ARG A 22 1.73 -13.00 17.33
N LEU A 23 2.25 -13.95 18.09
CA LEU A 23 3.29 -14.90 17.67
C LEU A 23 2.68 -16.30 17.66
N GLY A 24 3.05 -17.13 16.67
CA GLY A 24 2.58 -18.52 16.59
C GLY A 24 2.45 -19.04 15.15
N ARG A 25 2.55 -20.37 15.00
CA ARG A 25 2.56 -21.07 13.70
C ARG A 25 1.40 -20.69 12.79
N MET A 26 0.18 -20.61 13.31
CA MET A 26 -1.00 -20.21 12.51
C MET A 26 -0.91 -18.77 12.01
N SER A 27 -0.30 -17.87 12.78
CA SER A 27 -0.08 -16.49 12.33
C SER A 27 0.96 -16.43 11.21
N GLU A 28 1.98 -17.28 11.24
CA GLU A 28 3.02 -17.36 10.20
C GLU A 28 2.47 -17.97 8.92
N VAL A 29 1.70 -19.06 9.03
CA VAL A 29 1.00 -19.68 7.90
C VAL A 29 0.05 -18.68 7.25
N LYS A 30 -0.74 -17.94 8.03
CA LYS A 30 -1.64 -16.91 7.48
C LYS A 30 -0.87 -15.78 6.77
N LYS A 31 0.26 -15.34 7.32
CA LYS A 31 1.11 -14.34 6.65
C LYS A 31 1.62 -14.86 5.30
N LYS A 32 2.06 -16.13 5.26
CA LYS A 32 2.51 -16.76 4.02
C LYS A 32 1.39 -16.89 2.99
N LEU A 33 0.21 -17.35 3.41
CA LEU A 33 -0.96 -17.43 2.53
C LEU A 33 -1.29 -16.08 1.92
N ASN A 34 -1.39 -15.04 2.76
CA ASN A 34 -1.66 -13.68 2.29
C ASN A 34 -0.59 -13.14 1.33
N LEU A 35 0.65 -13.64 1.43
CA LEU A 35 1.76 -13.22 0.57
C LEU A 35 1.68 -13.85 -0.83
N THR A 36 1.16 -15.07 -0.93
CA THR A 36 1.25 -15.90 -2.15
C THR A 36 -0.08 -16.18 -2.83
N SER A 37 -1.21 -15.76 -2.24
CA SER A 37 -2.56 -16.09 -2.72
C SER A 37 -3.17 -15.00 -3.61
N HIS A 38 -2.36 -14.22 -4.34
CA HIS A 38 -2.90 -13.17 -5.20
C HIS A 38 -3.45 -13.76 -6.49
N GLU A 39 -4.62 -13.29 -6.91
CA GLU A 39 -5.28 -13.69 -8.14
C GLU A 39 -5.48 -12.51 -9.08
N MET A 40 -5.57 -12.81 -10.38
CA MET A 40 -5.84 -11.79 -11.39
C MET A 40 -7.31 -11.40 -11.29
N GLY A 41 -7.56 -10.13 -11.01
CA GLY A 41 -8.91 -9.57 -11.01
C GLY A 41 -9.48 -9.37 -12.41
N ASN A 42 -10.72 -8.86 -12.44
CA ASN A 42 -11.39 -8.46 -13.67
C ASN A 42 -10.71 -7.23 -14.31
N ASP A 43 -11.05 -6.96 -15.57
CA ASP A 43 -10.55 -5.76 -16.25
C ASP A 43 -10.96 -4.49 -15.50
N CYS A 44 -9.96 -3.66 -15.21
CA CYS A 44 -10.10 -2.40 -14.48
C CYS A 44 -10.62 -1.25 -15.35
N GLN A 45 -10.74 -1.43 -16.67
CA GLN A 45 -11.22 -0.43 -17.64
C GLN A 45 -10.48 0.93 -17.56
N CYS A 46 -9.22 0.91 -17.13
CA CYS A 46 -8.43 2.12 -16.99
C CYS A 46 -8.14 2.78 -18.34
N SER A 47 -7.80 4.08 -18.33
CA SER A 47 -7.51 4.85 -19.54
C SER A 47 -6.32 4.32 -20.35
N LEU A 48 -5.44 3.55 -19.71
CA LEU A 48 -4.27 2.93 -20.32
C LEU A 48 -4.59 1.56 -20.94
N LYS A 49 -5.83 1.06 -20.79
CA LYS A 49 -6.32 -0.20 -21.34
C LYS A 49 -5.37 -1.37 -21.13
N CYS A 50 -4.86 -1.52 -19.90
CA CYS A 50 -3.82 -2.49 -19.56
C CYS A 50 -4.16 -3.94 -19.96
N PHE A 51 -5.44 -4.30 -19.97
CA PHE A 51 -5.91 -5.64 -20.39
C PHE A 51 -5.83 -5.88 -21.90
N ASP A 52 -5.93 -4.82 -22.70
CA ASP A 52 -5.82 -4.89 -24.17
C ASP A 52 -4.36 -4.73 -24.62
N THR A 53 -3.62 -3.83 -23.98
CA THR A 53 -2.25 -3.50 -24.37
C THR A 53 -1.23 -4.56 -23.93
N ILE A 54 -1.49 -5.27 -22.82
CA ILE A 54 -0.59 -6.28 -22.28
C ILE A 54 -1.15 -7.68 -22.57
N PRO A 55 -0.39 -8.56 -23.25
CA PRO A 55 -0.85 -9.90 -23.53
C PRO A 55 -1.13 -10.68 -22.24
N ALA A 56 -2.10 -11.59 -22.29
CA ALA A 56 -2.54 -12.36 -21.13
C ALA A 56 -1.39 -13.19 -20.51
N GLU A 57 -0.48 -13.71 -21.33
CA GLU A 57 0.66 -14.49 -20.86
C GLU A 57 1.64 -13.67 -20.02
N SER A 58 1.93 -12.43 -20.42
CA SER A 58 2.78 -11.53 -19.63
C SER A 58 2.14 -11.16 -18.30
N ARG A 59 0.81 -10.93 -18.27
CA ARG A 59 0.09 -10.65 -17.01
C ARG A 59 0.13 -11.84 -16.05
N LYS A 60 -0.06 -13.06 -16.56
CA LYS A 60 0.08 -14.29 -15.77
C LYS A 60 1.52 -14.49 -15.28
N ALA A 61 2.52 -14.19 -16.09
CA ALA A 61 3.93 -14.31 -15.71
C ALA A 61 4.27 -13.37 -14.55
N ILE A 62 3.87 -12.09 -14.64
CA ILE A 62 4.05 -11.10 -13.57
C ILE A 62 3.38 -11.57 -12.28
N LEU A 63 2.14 -12.06 -12.35
CA LEU A 63 1.42 -12.55 -11.17
C LEU A 63 2.09 -13.79 -10.55
N LYS A 64 2.58 -14.70 -11.41
CA LYS A 64 3.29 -15.90 -10.96
C LYS A 64 4.57 -15.54 -10.21
N GLU A 65 5.39 -14.65 -10.77
CA GLU A 65 6.58 -14.13 -10.10
C GLU A 65 6.21 -13.37 -8.82
N PHE A 66 5.09 -12.63 -8.83
CA PHE A 66 4.63 -11.91 -7.65
C PHE A 66 4.34 -12.81 -6.46
N ASN A 67 3.71 -13.95 -6.73
CA ASN A 67 3.32 -14.93 -5.72
C ASN A 67 4.47 -15.84 -5.25
N THR A 68 5.59 -15.91 -5.97
CA THR A 68 6.76 -16.71 -5.53
C THR A 68 7.70 -15.94 -4.60
N MET A 69 7.56 -14.61 -4.51
CA MET A 69 8.41 -13.77 -3.67
C MET A 69 8.22 -14.04 -2.17
N ALA A 70 9.30 -13.90 -1.40
CA ALA A 70 9.35 -14.32 0.01
C ALA A 70 8.92 -13.24 1.01
N SER A 71 8.88 -11.96 0.62
CA SER A 71 8.49 -10.85 1.50
C SER A 71 7.81 -9.72 0.75
N VAL A 72 7.07 -8.90 1.50
CA VAL A 72 6.36 -7.71 0.98
C VAL A 72 7.35 -6.67 0.46
N ASP A 73 8.52 -6.54 1.08
CA ASP A 73 9.53 -5.58 0.64
C ASP A 73 10.10 -5.95 -0.73
N ILE A 74 10.34 -7.24 -0.96
CA ILE A 74 10.77 -7.75 -2.27
C ILE A 74 9.63 -7.58 -3.30
N GLN A 75 8.38 -7.86 -2.91
CA GLN A 75 7.21 -7.62 -3.75
C GLN A 75 7.10 -6.16 -4.21
N ASN A 76 7.25 -5.22 -3.27
CA ASN A 76 7.21 -3.79 -3.56
C ASN A 76 8.38 -3.39 -4.48
N SER A 77 9.58 -3.88 -4.19
CA SER A 77 10.77 -3.58 -5.00
C SER A 77 10.63 -4.09 -6.44
N TYR A 78 10.07 -5.29 -6.62
CA TYR A 78 9.76 -5.86 -7.93
C TYR A 78 8.75 -5.00 -8.69
N LEU A 79 7.64 -4.62 -8.05
CA LEU A 79 6.64 -3.75 -8.68
C LEU A 79 7.23 -2.39 -9.06
N CYS A 80 8.04 -1.79 -8.18
CA CYS A 80 8.74 -0.55 -8.48
C CYS A 80 9.66 -0.65 -9.70
N GLY A 81 10.32 -1.80 -9.90
CA GLY A 81 11.16 -2.05 -11.08
C GLY A 81 10.37 -2.18 -12.39
N LEU A 82 9.11 -2.60 -12.32
CA LEU A 82 8.23 -2.76 -13.49
C LEU A 82 7.46 -1.48 -13.84
N ILE A 83 7.32 -0.55 -12.90
CA ILE A 83 6.54 0.68 -13.10
C ILE A 83 7.43 1.77 -13.70
N ALA A 84 7.01 2.29 -14.85
CA ALA A 84 7.56 3.51 -15.42
C ALA A 84 6.69 4.72 -15.04
N VAL A 85 7.31 5.78 -14.52
CA VAL A 85 6.62 7.05 -14.26
C VAL A 85 6.53 7.85 -15.55
N LEU A 86 5.31 8.00 -16.07
CA LEU A 86 5.07 8.85 -17.24
C LEU A 86 4.90 10.32 -16.80
N PRO A 87 5.54 11.29 -17.50
CA PRO A 87 5.35 12.70 -17.20
C PRO A 87 3.89 13.11 -17.45
N VAL A 88 3.37 13.99 -16.61
CA VAL A 88 1.99 14.49 -16.75
C VAL A 88 1.86 15.27 -18.05
N ALA A 89 1.15 14.72 -19.03
CA ALA A 89 0.79 15.42 -20.25
C ALA A 89 -0.19 16.56 -19.91
N ARG A 90 0.29 17.80 -19.95
CA ARG A 90 -0.57 18.98 -19.77
C ARG A 90 -1.42 19.13 -21.01
N ARG A 91 -2.75 19.06 -20.86
CA ARG A 91 -3.72 19.21 -21.96
C ARG A 91 -3.72 20.59 -22.61
N ARG A 92 -3.22 21.62 -21.92
CA ARG A 92 -3.16 23.00 -22.42
C ARG A 92 -1.72 23.49 -22.42
N PRO A 93 -1.20 24.03 -23.54
CA PRO A 93 0.06 24.76 -23.52
C PRO A 93 -0.10 25.99 -22.61
N ARG A 94 0.86 26.23 -21.73
CA ARG A 94 1.01 27.58 -21.16
C ARG A 94 1.58 28.43 -22.29
N ASN A 95 0.85 29.44 -22.77
CA ASN A 95 1.49 30.50 -23.54
C ASN A 95 2.56 31.11 -22.62
N VAL A 96 3.83 30.87 -22.93
CA VAL A 96 4.97 31.48 -22.26
C VAL A 96 5.20 32.85 -22.91
N GLU A 97 4.17 33.69 -22.94
CA GLU A 97 4.24 35.09 -23.42
C GLU A 97 3.85 36.08 -22.32
N GLY A 98 4.13 35.72 -21.05
CA GLY A 98 3.80 36.56 -19.90
C GLY A 98 4.64 36.29 -18.66
N ALA A 99 5.81 35.67 -18.82
CA ALA A 99 6.76 35.53 -17.72
C ALA A 99 7.57 36.83 -17.58
N ARG A 100 7.07 37.77 -16.77
CA ARG A 100 7.78 38.88 -16.11
C ARG A 100 8.73 39.71 -17.00
N GLN A 101 8.25 40.90 -17.41
CA GLN A 101 9.11 42.10 -17.43
C GLN A 101 8.93 42.82 -16.10
#